data_AF-A0A7L3M7Y0-F1
#
_entry.id   AF-A0A7L3M7Y0-F1
#
_cell.length_a   1.000
_cell.length_b   1.000
_cell.length_c   1.000
_cell.angle_alpha   90.00
_cell.angle_beta   90.00
_cell.angle_gamma   90.00
#
_symmetry.space_group_name_H-M   'P 1'
#
loop_
_entity.id
_entity.type
_entity.pdbx_description
1 polymer ?
#
loop_
_entity_poly.entity_id
_entity_poly.type
_entity_poly.pdbx_seq_one_letter_code
_entity_poly.pdbx_strand_id
1 'polypeptide(L)'
;QLLEPVCHQLFEFYRSGEEQLLRFTLQFLPELMWCYLAVSASRDLQSSGCIEALLLGVYNLEIVDKEGHSKVLSFTIPSLSKPSIYHEPSSIGSMALTEGALSQHGLSRVVYSGPHPQREMLTAQNRFEVLTFLLLCYNAALSYMPAMSLQSLCQICSRICVCGYPRQQVRKYKGVNSRIPVSSEFMVQMLTGIYYAFYNGEWDLARKAMDDVLYRAQLELYPEPLLVANAIKASLPQGAMKSSKEGTRCIQVEITPTSSRISRNAVTSMSIRGHRWKRH
;
A
#
# COMPACT_ATOMS: atom_id res chain seq x y z
N GLN A 1 -31.71 7.79 -10.21
CA GLN A 1 -32.07 9.21 -10.36
C GLN A 1 -31.13 10.14 -9.59
N LEU A 2 -30.71 9.84 -8.34
CA LEU A 2 -29.76 10.70 -7.59
C LEU A 2 -28.27 10.41 -7.84
N LEU A 3 -27.90 9.24 -8.36
CA LEU A 3 -26.50 8.83 -8.46
C LEU A 3 -25.69 9.70 -9.44
N GLU A 4 -26.26 10.03 -10.59
CA GLU A 4 -25.61 10.83 -11.62
C GLU A 4 -25.27 12.26 -11.14
N PRO A 5 -26.21 13.06 -10.59
CA PRO A 5 -25.87 14.39 -10.08
C PRO A 5 -24.89 14.34 -8.90
N VAL A 6 -24.95 13.28 -8.08
CA VAL A 6 -23.97 13.08 -6.99
C VAL A 6 -22.58 12.80 -7.56
N CYS A 7 -22.44 11.91 -8.54
CA CYS A 7 -21.14 11.63 -9.17
C CYS A 7 -20.56 12.88 -9.84
N HIS A 8 -21.41 13.66 -10.53
CA HIS A 8 -21.00 14.92 -11.13
C HIS A 8 -20.54 15.93 -10.08
N GLN A 9 -21.29 16.08 -8.98
CA GLN A 9 -20.91 17.00 -7.90
C GLN A 9 -19.61 16.58 -7.20
N LEU A 10 -19.42 15.28 -6.97
CA LEU A 10 -18.18 14.73 -6.41
C LEU A 10 -16.98 14.99 -7.33
N PHE A 11 -17.18 14.92 -8.64
CA PHE A 11 -16.15 15.25 -9.62
C PHE A 11 -15.81 16.75 -9.57
N GLU A 12 -16.80 17.64 -9.54
CA GLU A 12 -16.58 19.09 -9.42
C GLU A 12 -15.86 19.46 -8.11
N PHE A 13 -16.22 18.81 -7.00
CA PHE A 13 -15.48 18.92 -5.75
C PHE A 13 -14.02 18.53 -5.89
N TYR A 14 -13.74 17.42 -6.58
CA TYR A 14 -12.37 16.99 -6.84
C TYR A 14 -11.60 17.97 -7.73
N ARG A 15 -12.25 18.43 -8.80
CA ARG A 15 -11.68 19.36 -9.79
C ARG A 15 -11.35 20.73 -9.20
N SER A 16 -12.04 21.16 -8.15
CA SER A 16 -11.79 22.45 -7.48
C SER A 16 -10.36 22.65 -6.97
N GLY A 17 -9.64 21.55 -6.67
CA GLY A 17 -8.31 21.59 -6.06
C GLY A 17 -8.31 21.90 -4.56
N GLU A 18 -9.47 22.12 -3.93
CA GLU A 18 -9.56 22.35 -2.49
C GLU A 18 -9.37 21.04 -1.72
N GLU A 19 -8.37 20.99 -0.81
CA GLU A 19 -8.00 19.76 -0.09
C GLU A 19 -9.15 19.14 0.70
N GLN A 20 -10.05 19.95 1.25
CA GLN A 20 -11.20 19.45 2.01
C GLN A 20 -12.20 18.73 1.10
N LEU A 21 -12.48 19.29 -0.08
CA LEU A 21 -13.38 18.72 -1.07
C LEU A 21 -12.77 17.47 -1.74
N LEU A 22 -11.47 17.49 -2.02
CA LEU A 22 -10.72 16.31 -2.47
C LEU A 22 -10.88 15.15 -1.48
N ARG A 23 -10.61 15.39 -0.19
CA ARG A 23 -10.76 14.38 0.88
C ARG A 23 -12.20 13.91 1.03
N PHE A 24 -13.16 14.83 0.93
CA PHE A 24 -14.58 14.49 0.98
C PHE A 24 -14.99 13.54 -0.15
N THR A 25 -14.52 13.74 -1.38
CA THR A 25 -14.79 12.80 -2.47
C THR A 25 -14.06 11.48 -2.27
N LEU A 26 -12.79 11.54 -1.83
CA LEU A 26 -11.94 10.35 -1.67
C LEU A 26 -12.45 9.38 -0.60
N GLN A 27 -13.17 9.86 0.43
CA GLN A 27 -13.72 8.99 1.48
C GLN A 27 -14.73 7.96 0.92
N PHE A 28 -15.37 8.25 -0.21
CA PHE A 28 -16.36 7.38 -0.87
C PHE A 28 -15.71 6.45 -1.91
N LEU A 29 -14.41 6.59 -2.18
CA LEU A 29 -13.71 5.83 -3.21
C LEU A 29 -13.91 4.31 -3.03
N PRO A 30 -13.76 3.70 -1.83
CA PRO A 30 -13.94 2.26 -1.70
C PRO A 30 -15.32 1.78 -2.17
N GLU A 31 -16.41 2.48 -1.77
CA GLU A 31 -17.79 2.17 -2.18
C GLU A 31 -17.96 2.31 -3.70
N LEU A 32 -17.44 3.40 -4.29
CA LEU A 32 -17.51 3.63 -5.73
C LEU A 32 -16.82 2.49 -6.51
N MET A 33 -15.67 2.03 -6.04
CA MET A 33 -14.94 0.93 -6.66
C MET A 33 -15.69 -0.40 -6.54
N TRP A 34 -16.31 -0.69 -5.38
CA TRP A 34 -17.16 -1.86 -5.23
C TRP A 34 -18.34 -1.82 -6.18
N CYS A 35 -19.07 -0.71 -6.24
CA CYS A 35 -20.21 -0.54 -7.14
C CYS A 35 -19.80 -0.76 -8.60
N TYR A 36 -18.70 -0.15 -9.04
CA TYR A 36 -18.16 -0.35 -10.39
C TYR A 36 -17.82 -1.83 -10.66
N LEU A 37 -17.06 -2.48 -9.77
CA LEU A 37 -16.64 -3.87 -9.97
C LEU A 37 -17.80 -4.87 -9.89
N ALA A 38 -18.77 -4.63 -9.01
CA ALA A 38 -19.96 -5.46 -8.86
C ALA A 38 -20.84 -5.39 -10.13
N VAL A 39 -21.10 -4.18 -10.65
CA VAL A 39 -21.89 -3.99 -11.87
C VAL A 39 -21.15 -4.57 -13.10
N SER A 40 -19.83 -4.37 -13.17
CA SER A 40 -19.00 -4.96 -14.22
C SER A 40 -19.06 -6.50 -14.20
N ALA A 41 -19.12 -7.11 -13.01
CA ALA A 41 -19.20 -8.56 -12.85
C ALA A 41 -20.61 -9.14 -13.08
N SER A 42 -21.69 -8.35 -12.93
CA SER A 42 -23.07 -8.77 -13.22
C SER A 42 -23.47 -8.61 -14.69
N ARG A 43 -22.60 -8.03 -15.54
CA ARG A 43 -22.86 -7.72 -16.97
C ARG A 43 -24.05 -6.78 -17.21
N ASP A 44 -24.52 -6.08 -16.18
CA ASP A 44 -25.61 -5.12 -16.27
C ASP A 44 -25.06 -3.72 -16.56
N LEU A 45 -24.54 -3.54 -17.77
CA LEU A 45 -23.74 -2.38 -18.18
C LEU A 45 -24.52 -1.04 -18.21
N GLN A 46 -25.85 -1.08 -18.16
CA GLN A 46 -26.71 0.09 -18.33
C GLN A 46 -26.78 0.98 -17.07
N SER A 47 -26.23 0.54 -15.93
CA SER A 47 -26.52 1.13 -14.61
C SER A 47 -25.39 1.97 -13.97
N SER A 48 -24.16 1.98 -14.50
CA SER A 48 -23.00 2.57 -13.77
C SER A 48 -22.07 3.51 -14.55
N GLY A 49 -22.47 4.01 -15.72
CA GLY A 49 -21.60 4.89 -16.54
C GLY A 49 -21.11 6.15 -15.81
N CYS A 50 -21.92 6.71 -14.90
CA CYS A 50 -21.54 7.89 -14.11
C CYS A 50 -20.43 7.61 -13.07
N ILE A 51 -20.41 6.41 -12.47
CA ILE A 51 -19.34 6.02 -11.53
C ILE A 51 -18.04 5.79 -12.30
N GLU A 52 -18.12 5.13 -13.45
CA GLU A 52 -16.98 4.93 -14.33
C GLU A 52 -16.38 6.27 -14.77
N ALA A 53 -17.21 7.21 -15.22
CA ALA A 53 -16.79 8.54 -15.60
C ALA A 53 -16.13 9.31 -14.44
N LEU A 54 -16.70 9.22 -13.22
CA LEU A 54 -16.11 9.82 -12.02
C LEU A 54 -14.73 9.23 -11.70
N LEU A 55 -14.61 7.90 -11.64
CA LEU A 55 -13.34 7.23 -11.33
C LEU A 55 -12.26 7.58 -12.37
N LEU A 56 -12.63 7.53 -13.65
CA LEU A 56 -11.74 7.87 -14.75
C LEU A 56 -11.34 9.34 -14.75
N GLY A 57 -12.28 10.25 -14.47
CA GLY A 57 -12.03 11.67 -14.36
C GLY A 57 -11.08 12.00 -13.22
N VAL A 58 -11.30 11.42 -12.04
CA VAL A 58 -10.41 11.57 -10.88
C VAL A 58 -9.02 11.01 -11.19
N TYR A 59 -8.94 9.85 -11.85
CA TYR A 59 -7.67 9.26 -12.26
C TYR A 59 -6.88 10.21 -13.18
N ASN A 60 -7.52 10.74 -14.23
CA ASN A 60 -6.88 11.63 -15.18
C ASN A 60 -6.42 12.95 -14.54
N LEU A 61 -7.12 13.45 -13.51
CA LEU A 61 -6.69 14.60 -12.73
C LEU A 61 -5.47 14.27 -11.84
N GLU A 62 -5.44 13.09 -11.22
CA GLU A 62 -4.38 12.71 -10.27
C GLU A 62 -3.05 12.29 -10.91
N ILE A 63 -3.07 11.80 -12.15
CA ILE A 63 -1.85 11.39 -12.87
C ILE A 63 -1.04 12.56 -13.43
N VAL A 64 -1.59 13.78 -13.38
CA VAL A 64 -0.94 15.00 -13.80
C VAL A 64 -0.51 15.80 -12.56
N ASP A 65 0.66 16.42 -12.61
CA ASP A 65 1.11 17.31 -11.54
C ASP A 65 0.51 18.73 -11.67
N LYS A 66 0.86 19.62 -10.74
CA LYS A 66 0.35 21.00 -10.74
C LYS A 66 0.83 21.83 -11.93
N GLU A 67 1.88 21.38 -12.61
CA GLU A 67 2.52 22.06 -13.75
C GLU A 67 2.02 21.49 -15.09
N GLY A 68 1.20 20.45 -15.07
CA GLY A 68 0.66 19.81 -16.26
C GLY A 68 1.49 18.64 -16.79
N HIS A 69 2.56 18.23 -16.10
CA HIS A 69 3.39 17.10 -16.50
C HIS A 69 2.88 15.78 -15.90
N SER A 70 3.27 14.67 -16.53
CA SER A 70 2.98 13.34 -15.98
C SER A 70 3.65 13.15 -14.62
N LYS A 71 2.84 12.88 -13.60
CA LYS A 71 3.28 12.64 -12.23
C LYS A 71 4.07 11.33 -12.17
N VAL A 72 5.29 11.40 -11.64
CA VAL A 72 6.15 10.24 -11.38
C VAL A 72 6.43 10.15 -9.88
N LEU A 73 5.88 9.13 -9.24
CA LEU A 73 6.06 8.89 -7.82
C LEU A 73 7.33 8.07 -7.60
N SER A 74 8.26 8.68 -6.87
CA SER A 74 9.59 8.11 -6.63
C SER A 74 10.08 8.49 -5.25
N PHE A 75 10.91 7.64 -4.68
CA PHE A 75 11.61 7.92 -3.43
C PHE A 75 13.06 7.48 -3.54
N THR A 76 13.87 7.99 -2.62
CA THR A 76 15.28 7.66 -2.54
C THR A 76 15.49 6.60 -1.46
N ILE A 77 16.16 5.51 -1.81
CA ILE A 77 16.51 4.48 -0.84
C ILE A 77 17.60 5.04 0.11
N PRO A 78 17.35 5.09 1.44
CA PRO A 78 18.35 5.51 2.41
C PRO A 78 19.56 4.58 2.43
N SER A 79 20.74 5.13 2.75
CA SER A 79 21.98 4.35 2.88
C SER A 79 22.64 4.63 4.23
N LEU A 80 23.06 3.56 4.91
CA LEU A 80 23.83 3.67 6.16
C LEU A 80 25.24 4.25 5.92
N SER A 81 25.73 4.20 4.69
CA SER A 81 27.03 4.75 4.29
C SER A 81 26.99 6.26 4.07
N LYS A 82 25.81 6.90 4.13
CA LYS A 82 25.65 8.36 4.06
C LYS A 82 25.16 8.90 5.40
N PRO A 83 25.65 10.07 5.86
CA PRO A 83 25.08 10.75 7.00
C PRO A 83 23.60 11.02 6.79
N SER A 84 22.82 10.82 7.85
CA SER A 84 21.41 11.11 7.88
C SER A 84 21.07 11.93 9.13
N ILE A 85 19.84 12.41 9.22
CA ILE A 85 19.34 13.07 10.43
C ILE A 85 19.34 12.17 11.68
N TYR A 86 19.48 10.85 11.51
CA TYR A 86 19.42 9.87 12.61
C TYR A 86 20.77 9.22 12.93
N HIS A 87 21.76 9.27 12.04
CA HIS A 87 23.02 8.57 12.23
C HIS A 87 24.20 9.18 11.47
N GLU A 88 25.39 8.95 12.00
CA GLU A 88 26.66 9.26 11.36
C GLU A 88 27.34 7.95 10.93
N PRO A 89 27.77 7.74 9.66
CA PRO A 89 28.30 6.46 9.20
C PRO A 89 29.54 6.00 9.97
N SER A 90 30.34 6.94 10.48
CA SER A 90 31.52 6.64 11.29
C SER A 90 31.18 5.88 12.58
N SER A 91 29.94 5.97 13.09
CA SER A 91 29.52 5.24 14.30
C SER A 91 29.18 3.78 14.04
N ILE A 92 28.97 3.36 12.78
CA ILE A 92 28.49 2.02 12.40
C ILE A 92 29.67 1.04 12.16
N GLY A 93 30.91 1.53 12.22
CA GLY A 93 32.12 0.74 11.97
C GLY A 93 32.35 0.47 10.48
N SER A 94 33.52 -0.09 10.15
CA SER A 94 34.00 -0.27 8.77
C SER A 94 33.15 -1.20 7.90
N MET A 95 32.22 -1.96 8.47
CA MET A 95 31.33 -2.87 7.72
C MET A 95 30.28 -2.13 6.88
N ALA A 96 29.82 -0.94 7.30
CA ALA A 96 28.89 -0.12 6.51
C ALA A 96 29.61 0.79 5.49
N LEU A 97 30.94 0.81 5.49
CA LEU A 97 31.81 1.67 4.69
C LEU A 97 32.66 0.86 3.71
N THR A 98 32.11 -0.25 3.18
CA THR A 98 32.82 -1.02 2.15
C THR A 98 32.96 -0.18 0.88
N GLU A 99 34.03 -0.41 0.13
CA GLU A 99 34.27 0.26 -1.16
C GLU A 99 33.09 0.07 -2.13
N GLY A 100 32.37 -1.06 -2.07
CA GLY A 100 31.13 -1.30 -2.81
C GLY A 100 29.93 -0.47 -2.32
N ALA A 101 29.80 -0.26 -1.01
CA ALA A 101 28.76 0.59 -0.43
C ALA A 101 29.01 2.10 -0.68
N LEU A 102 30.29 2.47 -0.80
CA LEU A 102 30.73 3.81 -1.22
C LEU A 102 30.68 3.96 -2.76
N SER A 103 30.99 2.94 -3.56
CA SER A 103 30.92 3.06 -5.03
C SER A 103 29.47 3.11 -5.55
N GLN A 104 28.53 2.54 -4.79
CA GLN A 104 27.08 2.75 -4.98
C GLN A 104 26.58 4.12 -4.46
N HIS A 105 27.44 5.12 -4.26
CA HIS A 105 27.10 6.46 -3.76
C HIS A 105 26.12 7.31 -4.61
N GLY A 106 25.41 6.72 -5.57
CA GLY A 106 24.13 7.27 -6.01
C GLY A 106 23.07 6.99 -4.96
N LEU A 107 22.48 8.02 -4.37
CA LEU A 107 21.18 7.88 -3.72
C LEU A 107 20.23 7.28 -4.76
N SER A 108 19.98 5.97 -4.71
CA SER A 108 19.20 5.29 -5.74
C SER A 108 17.77 5.77 -5.64
N ARG A 109 17.37 6.58 -6.62
CA ARG A 109 16.00 7.04 -6.76
C ARG A 109 15.25 5.95 -7.51
N VAL A 110 14.28 5.36 -6.83
CA VAL A 110 13.42 4.31 -7.39
C VAL A 110 12.05 4.89 -7.65
N VAL A 111 11.51 4.58 -8.82
CA VAL A 111 10.14 4.91 -9.20
C VAL A 111 9.26 3.75 -8.76
N TYR A 112 8.23 4.03 -7.98
CA TYR A 112 7.28 3.00 -7.52
C TYR A 112 5.90 3.16 -8.15
N SER A 113 5.62 4.29 -8.80
CA SER A 113 4.39 4.47 -9.57
C SER A 113 4.56 5.57 -10.61
N GLY A 114 4.10 5.29 -11.83
CA GLY A 114 4.11 6.24 -12.94
C GLY A 114 5.40 6.25 -13.77
N PRO A 115 5.43 7.02 -14.88
CA PRO A 115 4.35 7.87 -15.37
C PRO A 115 3.15 7.05 -15.87
N HIS A 116 1.94 7.54 -15.60
CA HIS A 116 0.69 6.89 -16.01
C HIS A 116 0.08 7.61 -17.22
N PRO A 117 -0.40 6.89 -18.26
CA PRO A 117 -1.03 7.52 -19.42
C PRO A 117 -2.48 7.92 -19.13
N GLN A 118 -2.93 9.04 -19.69
CA GLN A 118 -4.35 9.40 -19.68
C GLN A 118 -5.19 8.34 -20.40
N ARG A 119 -6.42 8.15 -19.92
CA ARG A 119 -7.35 7.15 -20.45
C ARG A 119 -8.70 7.80 -20.76
N GLU A 120 -9.27 7.49 -21.91
CA GLU A 120 -10.59 7.99 -22.34
C GLU A 120 -11.76 7.10 -21.90
N MET A 121 -11.49 5.81 -21.65
CA MET A 121 -12.50 4.83 -21.21
C MET A 121 -11.86 3.75 -20.33
N LEU A 122 -12.64 3.18 -19.39
CA LEU A 122 -12.21 1.98 -18.67
C LEU A 122 -12.47 0.73 -19.51
N THR A 123 -11.41 -0.04 -19.73
CA THR A 123 -11.44 -1.32 -20.42
C THR A 123 -11.07 -2.44 -19.45
N ALA A 124 -11.35 -3.68 -19.81
CA ALA A 124 -10.96 -4.83 -19.00
C ALA A 124 -9.45 -4.91 -18.74
N GLN A 125 -8.62 -4.33 -19.63
CA GLN A 125 -7.17 -4.32 -19.55
C GLN A 125 -6.66 -3.24 -18.59
N ASN A 126 -7.14 -1.99 -18.73
CA ASN A 126 -6.61 -0.86 -17.96
C ASN A 126 -7.30 -0.64 -16.61
N ARG A 127 -8.49 -1.21 -16.38
CA ARG A 127 -9.31 -0.90 -15.20
C ARG A 127 -8.57 -1.10 -13.89
N PHE A 128 -7.75 -2.16 -13.77
CA PHE A 128 -7.01 -2.39 -12.52
C PHE A 128 -5.79 -1.51 -12.39
N GLU A 129 -5.19 -1.03 -13.47
CA GLU A 129 -4.14 0.01 -13.38
C GLU A 129 -4.74 1.30 -12.81
N VAL A 130 -5.90 1.72 -13.34
CA VAL A 130 -6.64 2.91 -12.87
C VAL A 130 -7.06 2.75 -11.41
N LEU A 131 -7.76 1.65 -11.08
CA LEU A 131 -8.23 1.41 -9.73
C LEU A 131 -7.08 1.28 -8.71
N THR A 132 -5.94 0.69 -9.09
CA THR A 132 -4.75 0.60 -8.23
C THR A 132 -4.17 1.97 -7.95
N PHE A 133 -4.07 2.84 -8.96
CA PHE A 133 -3.59 4.20 -8.76
C PHE A 133 -4.54 5.05 -7.91
N LEU A 134 -5.86 4.94 -8.14
CA LEU A 134 -6.85 5.61 -7.29
C LEU A 134 -6.77 5.14 -5.83
N LEU A 135 -6.58 3.84 -5.60
CA LEU A 135 -6.41 3.30 -4.26
C LEU A 135 -5.08 3.75 -3.63
N LEU A 136 -4.03 3.94 -4.43
CA LEU A 136 -2.79 4.57 -3.99
C LEU A 136 -3.03 6.03 -3.55
N CYS A 137 -3.82 6.81 -4.28
CA CYS A 137 -4.20 8.17 -3.88
C CYS A 137 -5.00 8.17 -2.58
N TYR A 138 -5.93 7.22 -2.40
CA TYR A 138 -6.62 7.01 -1.12
C TYR A 138 -5.64 6.69 0.01
N ASN A 139 -4.68 5.79 -0.24
CA ASN A 139 -3.66 5.41 0.74
C ASN A 139 -2.79 6.60 1.17
N ALA A 140 -2.51 7.55 0.26
CA ALA A 140 -1.77 8.77 0.58
C ALA A 140 -2.52 9.71 1.56
N ALA A 141 -3.85 9.57 1.68
CA ALA A 141 -4.69 10.43 2.51
C ALA A 141 -5.34 9.70 3.70
N LEU A 142 -4.90 8.48 4.04
CA LEU A 142 -5.50 7.64 5.10
C LEU A 142 -5.67 8.35 6.45
N SER A 143 -4.71 9.20 6.82
CA SER A 143 -4.74 9.95 8.09
C SER A 143 -5.91 10.94 8.20
N TYR A 144 -6.50 11.34 7.07
CA TYR A 144 -7.64 12.25 7.00
C TYR A 144 -8.96 11.52 6.76
N MET A 145 -8.94 10.20 6.57
CA MET A 145 -10.15 9.42 6.30
C MET A 145 -10.93 9.17 7.60
N PRO A 146 -12.26 9.37 7.60
CA PRO A 146 -13.07 9.05 8.76
C PRO A 146 -13.16 7.54 8.98
N ALA A 147 -13.47 7.12 10.22
CA ALA A 147 -13.61 5.71 10.57
C ALA A 147 -14.60 4.96 9.65
N MET A 148 -15.71 5.59 9.27
CA MET A 148 -16.68 5.02 8.33
C MET A 148 -16.07 4.65 6.97
N SER A 149 -15.11 5.45 6.47
CA SER A 149 -14.42 5.17 5.22
C SER A 149 -13.47 3.97 5.37
N LEU A 150 -12.75 3.87 6.50
CA LEU A 150 -11.88 2.73 6.81
C LEU A 150 -12.66 1.41 6.99
N GLN A 151 -13.84 1.50 7.64
CA GLN A 151 -14.77 0.38 7.78
C GLN A 151 -15.23 -0.11 6.40
N SER A 152 -15.66 0.82 5.55
CA SER A 152 -16.07 0.54 4.18
C SER A 152 -14.93 -0.10 3.38
N LEU A 153 -13.72 0.47 3.44
CA LEU A 153 -12.52 -0.09 2.82
C LEU A 153 -12.31 -1.55 3.22
N CYS A 154 -12.26 -1.86 4.52
CA CYS A 154 -12.03 -3.23 4.99
C CYS A 154 -13.14 -4.19 4.53
N GLN A 155 -14.41 -3.78 4.63
CA GLN A 155 -15.54 -4.58 4.19
C GLN A 155 -15.49 -4.86 2.68
N ILE A 156 -15.13 -3.86 1.88
CA ILE A 156 -15.07 -3.95 0.43
C ILE A 156 -13.87 -4.78 -0.02
N CYS A 157 -12.68 -4.59 0.55
CA CYS A 157 -11.53 -5.43 0.28
C CYS A 157 -11.85 -6.91 0.55
N SER A 158 -12.49 -7.20 1.70
CA SER A 158 -12.98 -8.54 2.04
C SER A 158 -13.97 -9.07 1.00
N ARG A 159 -14.99 -8.29 0.63
CA ARG A 159 -16.00 -8.67 -0.38
C ARG A 159 -15.40 -8.94 -1.74
N ILE A 160 -14.54 -8.05 -2.26
CA ILE A 160 -13.86 -8.21 -3.55
C ILE A 160 -13.03 -9.50 -3.58
N CYS A 161 -12.27 -9.76 -2.51
CA CYS A 161 -11.37 -10.91 -2.47
C CYS A 161 -12.12 -12.25 -2.49
N VAL A 162 -13.26 -12.36 -1.81
CA VAL A 162 -14.02 -13.62 -1.72
C VAL A 162 -15.14 -13.75 -2.75
N CYS A 163 -15.46 -12.69 -3.51
CA CYS A 163 -16.56 -12.70 -4.49
C CYS A 163 -16.39 -13.84 -5.52
N GLY A 164 -17.38 -14.72 -5.64
CA GLY A 164 -17.35 -15.89 -6.53
C GLY A 164 -16.53 -17.08 -6.02
N TYR A 165 -16.12 -17.07 -4.74
CA TYR A 165 -15.43 -18.18 -4.06
C TYR A 165 -16.29 -18.75 -2.92
N PRO A 166 -16.07 -20.02 -2.51
CA PRO A 166 -16.83 -20.64 -1.41
C PRO A 166 -16.80 -19.83 -0.11
N ARG A 167 -15.69 -19.14 0.16
CA ARG A 167 -15.54 -18.29 1.36
C ARG A 167 -16.56 -17.14 1.43
N GLN A 168 -17.13 -16.71 0.31
CA GLN A 168 -18.22 -15.73 0.28
C GLN A 168 -19.43 -16.18 1.11
N GLN A 169 -19.79 -17.47 1.01
CA GLN A 169 -20.91 -18.05 1.74
C GLN A 169 -20.62 -18.09 3.24
N VAL A 170 -19.38 -18.43 3.62
CA VAL A 170 -18.91 -18.38 5.01
C VAL A 170 -18.98 -16.97 5.58
N ARG A 171 -18.61 -15.96 4.77
CA ARG A 171 -18.71 -14.53 5.14
C ARG A 171 -20.15 -13.99 5.09
N LYS A 172 -21.11 -14.76 4.55
CA LYS A 172 -22.52 -14.38 4.36
C LYS A 172 -22.70 -13.08 3.56
N TYR A 173 -21.79 -12.78 2.62
CA TYR A 173 -21.94 -11.63 1.75
C TYR A 173 -22.99 -11.90 0.68
N LYS A 174 -24.01 -11.04 0.63
CA LYS A 174 -25.06 -11.06 -0.38
C LYS A 174 -24.67 -10.19 -1.57
N GLY A 175 -25.23 -10.49 -2.74
CA GLY A 175 -25.03 -9.71 -3.96
C GLY A 175 -24.46 -10.56 -5.09
N VAL A 176 -23.55 -9.99 -5.87
CA VAL A 176 -22.94 -10.64 -7.03
C VAL A 176 -22.16 -11.89 -6.59
N ASN A 177 -22.36 -12.99 -7.31
CA ASN A 177 -21.71 -14.28 -7.08
C ASN A 177 -20.82 -14.67 -8.27
N SER A 178 -20.08 -13.71 -8.80
CA SER A 178 -19.18 -13.88 -9.95
C SER A 178 -17.77 -13.51 -9.54
N ARG A 179 -16.77 -14.29 -9.98
CA ARG A 179 -15.37 -14.02 -9.65
C ARG A 179 -14.93 -12.74 -10.32
N ILE A 180 -14.57 -11.75 -9.51
CA ILE A 180 -13.95 -10.51 -9.98
C ILE A 180 -12.46 -10.82 -10.16
N PRO A 181 -11.88 -10.76 -11.38
CA PRO A 181 -10.44 -10.90 -11.55
C PRO A 181 -9.78 -9.66 -10.95
N VAL A 182 -8.77 -9.82 -10.09
CA VAL A 182 -8.14 -8.73 -9.36
C VAL A 182 -6.63 -8.82 -9.58
N SER A 183 -5.95 -7.70 -9.83
CA SER A 183 -4.48 -7.71 -10.00
C SER A 183 -3.73 -7.84 -8.67
N SER A 184 -2.50 -8.36 -8.73
CA SER A 184 -1.61 -8.47 -7.56
C SER A 184 -1.35 -7.10 -6.92
N GLU A 185 -0.97 -6.10 -7.71
CA GLU A 185 -0.67 -4.74 -7.24
C GLU A 185 -1.86 -4.09 -6.52
N PHE A 186 -3.08 -4.35 -7.00
CA PHE A 186 -4.29 -3.85 -6.36
C PHE A 186 -4.46 -4.41 -4.96
N MET A 187 -4.19 -5.71 -4.76
CA MET A 187 -4.23 -6.33 -3.43
C MET A 187 -3.15 -5.78 -2.50
N VAL A 188 -1.96 -5.44 -3.02
CA VAL A 188 -0.92 -4.77 -2.21
C VAL A 188 -1.40 -3.39 -1.73
N GLN A 189 -2.08 -2.63 -2.59
CA GLN A 189 -2.68 -1.35 -2.19
C GLN A 189 -3.82 -1.55 -1.17
N MET A 190 -4.64 -2.61 -1.29
CA MET A 190 -5.62 -2.95 -0.25
C MET A 190 -4.94 -3.22 1.10
N LEU A 191 -3.84 -3.98 1.10
CA LEU A 191 -3.12 -4.33 2.32
C LEU A 191 -2.53 -3.10 3.03
N THR A 192 -2.15 -2.06 2.30
CA THR A 192 -1.71 -0.78 2.88
C THR A 192 -2.82 -0.14 3.71
N GLY A 193 -4.03 -0.03 3.14
CA GLY A 193 -5.19 0.51 3.83
C GLY A 193 -5.68 -0.37 4.99
N ILE A 194 -5.69 -1.69 4.81
CA ILE A 194 -6.03 -2.66 5.86
C ILE A 194 -5.01 -2.58 7.01
N TYR A 195 -3.71 -2.45 6.70
CA TYR A 195 -2.67 -2.28 7.69
C TYR A 195 -2.92 -1.04 8.54
N TYR A 196 -3.23 0.09 7.91
CA TYR A 196 -3.60 1.31 8.63
C TYR A 196 -4.84 1.10 9.52
N ALA A 197 -5.87 0.41 9.02
CA ALA A 197 -7.11 0.16 9.76
C ALA A 197 -6.89 -0.64 11.07
N PHE A 198 -5.94 -1.58 11.11
CA PHE A 198 -5.58 -2.30 12.34
C PHE A 198 -5.21 -1.37 13.50
N TYR A 199 -4.46 -0.30 13.22
CA TYR A 199 -3.95 0.62 14.23
C TYR A 199 -4.87 1.82 14.48
N ASN A 200 -6.00 1.92 13.77
CA ASN A 200 -6.93 3.05 13.85
C ASN A 200 -8.35 2.63 14.26
N GLY A 201 -8.46 1.57 15.07
CA GLY A 201 -9.70 1.18 15.76
C GLY A 201 -10.53 0.11 15.05
N GLU A 202 -10.21 -0.24 13.80
CA GLU A 202 -11.01 -1.17 12.97
C GLU A 202 -10.43 -2.59 12.95
N TRP A 203 -9.98 -3.08 14.11
CA TRP A 203 -9.22 -4.32 14.23
C TRP A 203 -9.92 -5.55 13.65
N ASP A 204 -11.19 -5.78 14.00
CA ASP A 204 -11.91 -6.99 13.59
C ASP A 204 -12.23 -6.99 12.09
N LEU A 205 -12.59 -5.83 11.54
CA LEU A 205 -12.83 -5.66 10.11
C LEU A 205 -11.53 -5.79 9.31
N ALA A 206 -10.44 -5.18 9.78
CA ALA A 206 -9.12 -5.28 9.17
C ALA A 206 -8.60 -6.72 9.19
N ARG A 207 -8.74 -7.43 10.32
CA ARG A 207 -8.39 -8.86 10.45
C ARG A 207 -9.16 -9.71 9.45
N LYS A 208 -10.48 -9.51 9.38
CA LYS A 208 -11.36 -10.20 8.43
C LYS A 208 -10.91 -9.97 6.99
N ALA A 209 -10.63 -8.72 6.63
CA ALA A 209 -10.19 -8.33 5.30
C ALA A 209 -8.83 -8.92 4.94
N MET A 210 -7.85 -8.85 5.83
CA MET A 210 -6.53 -9.42 5.65
C MET A 210 -6.59 -10.94 5.45
N ASP A 211 -7.37 -11.65 6.26
CA ASP A 211 -7.56 -13.11 6.10
C ASP A 211 -8.13 -13.45 4.72
N ASP A 212 -9.06 -12.62 4.22
CA ASP A 212 -9.70 -12.81 2.92
C ASP A 212 -8.78 -12.46 1.75
N VAL A 213 -7.92 -11.44 1.89
CA VAL A 213 -6.84 -11.14 0.95
C VAL A 213 -5.84 -12.29 0.90
N LEU A 214 -5.41 -12.83 2.06
CA LEU A 214 -4.53 -14.01 2.14
C LEU A 214 -5.12 -15.21 1.42
N TYR A 215 -6.40 -15.52 1.71
CA TYR A 215 -7.11 -16.60 1.04
C TYR A 215 -7.13 -16.41 -0.48
N ARG A 216 -7.41 -15.19 -0.95
CA ARG A 216 -7.45 -14.92 -2.39
C ARG A 216 -6.07 -15.01 -3.03
N ALA A 217 -5.04 -14.43 -2.41
CA ALA A 217 -3.66 -14.47 -2.90
C ALA A 217 -3.11 -15.90 -2.99
N GLN A 218 -3.50 -16.79 -2.07
CA GLN A 218 -3.15 -18.22 -2.12
C GLN A 218 -3.80 -18.94 -3.30
N LEU A 219 -5.07 -18.63 -3.62
CA LEU A 219 -5.76 -19.24 -4.74
C LEU A 219 -5.25 -18.75 -6.10
N GLU A 220 -4.93 -17.46 -6.21
CA GLU A 220 -4.40 -16.83 -7.44
C GLU A 220 -2.88 -17.00 -7.58
N LEU A 221 -2.21 -17.55 -6.56
CA LEU A 221 -0.75 -17.72 -6.48
C LEU A 221 0.03 -16.40 -6.64
N TYR A 222 -0.49 -15.30 -6.08
CA TYR A 222 0.18 -14.00 -6.10
C TYR A 222 1.19 -13.88 -4.96
N PRO A 223 2.51 -13.77 -5.26
CA PRO A 223 3.54 -13.78 -4.24
C PRO A 223 3.59 -12.48 -3.43
N GLU A 224 3.40 -11.32 -4.06
CA GLU A 224 3.56 -10.01 -3.39
C GLU A 224 2.49 -9.78 -2.31
N PRO A 225 1.18 -9.97 -2.57
CA PRO A 225 0.14 -9.79 -1.55
C PRO A 225 0.27 -10.85 -0.45
N LEU A 226 0.66 -12.08 -0.81
CA LEU A 226 0.91 -13.15 0.16
C LEU A 226 2.08 -12.81 1.08
N LEU A 227 3.18 -12.29 0.54
CA LEU A 227 4.34 -11.84 1.31
C LEU A 227 3.98 -10.70 2.26
N VAL A 228 3.36 -9.64 1.74
CA VAL A 228 2.99 -8.45 2.52
C VAL A 228 1.98 -8.81 3.61
N ALA A 229 0.94 -9.59 3.29
CA ALA A 229 -0.06 -9.96 4.27
C ALA A 229 0.48 -10.90 5.37
N ASN A 230 1.41 -11.81 5.04
CA ASN A 230 2.09 -12.62 6.05
C ASN A 230 3.02 -11.77 6.93
N ALA A 231 3.73 -10.79 6.36
CA ALA A 231 4.55 -9.85 7.12
C ALA A 231 3.68 -9.01 8.08
N ILE A 232 2.52 -8.52 7.61
CA ILE A 232 1.55 -7.85 8.46
C ILE A 232 1.12 -8.79 9.59
N LYS A 233 0.65 -10.00 9.27
CA LYS A 233 0.19 -10.99 10.25
C LYS A 233 1.24 -11.30 11.33
N ALA A 234 2.52 -11.38 10.96
CA ALA A 234 3.62 -11.63 11.88
C ALA A 234 3.96 -10.43 12.77
N SER A 235 3.68 -9.21 12.31
CA SER A 235 3.95 -7.97 13.06
C SER A 235 2.81 -7.54 13.99
N LEU A 236 1.60 -8.10 13.82
CA LEU A 236 0.44 -7.72 14.62
C LEU A 236 0.56 -8.21 16.07
N PRO A 237 0.13 -7.41 17.06
CA PRO A 237 0.01 -7.88 18.44
C PRO A 237 -1.07 -8.97 18.57
N GLN A 238 -1.01 -9.74 19.67
CA GLN A 238 -1.93 -10.86 19.92
C GLN A 238 -3.42 -10.45 19.94
N GLY A 239 -3.72 -9.18 20.22
CA GLY A 239 -5.07 -8.63 20.21
C GLY A 239 -5.10 -7.14 19.85
N ALA A 240 -6.31 -6.59 19.71
CA ALA A 240 -6.51 -5.19 19.39
C ALA A 240 -5.77 -4.29 20.38
N MET A 241 -5.07 -3.28 19.84
CA MET A 241 -4.50 -2.22 20.68
C MET A 241 -5.66 -1.49 21.37
N LYS A 242 -5.79 -1.68 22.69
CA LYS A 242 -6.77 -0.93 23.48
C LYS A 242 -6.43 0.55 23.35
N SER A 243 -7.39 1.39 22.96
CA SER A 243 -7.21 2.83 22.98
C SER A 243 -7.12 3.29 24.43
N SER A 244 -5.92 3.23 25.02
CA SER A 244 -5.70 3.96 26.26
C SER A 244 -5.72 5.44 25.89
N LYS A 245 -6.68 6.18 26.44
CA LYS A 245 -6.66 7.65 26.42
C LYS A 245 -5.46 8.22 27.20
N GLU A 246 -4.67 7.36 27.83
CA GLU A 246 -3.42 7.69 28.51
C GLU A 246 -2.30 6.73 28.07
N GLY A 247 -1.24 7.26 27.47
CA GLY A 247 0.05 6.56 27.45
C GLY A 247 0.36 5.76 26.18
N THR A 248 1.24 6.36 25.38
CA THR A 248 2.19 5.71 24.45
C THR A 248 1.61 4.97 23.25
N ARG A 249 1.24 5.76 22.23
CA ARG A 249 1.39 5.34 20.83
C ARG A 249 2.88 5.23 20.49
N CYS A 250 3.60 4.25 21.05
CA CYS A 250 4.96 3.94 20.60
C CYS A 250 4.96 2.57 19.93
N ILE A 251 5.55 2.52 18.73
CA ILE A 251 6.13 1.29 18.21
C ILE A 251 7.06 0.79 19.32
N GLN A 252 6.79 -0.40 19.88
CA GLN A 252 7.76 -1.06 20.74
C GLN A 252 8.92 -1.47 19.84
N VAL A 253 9.92 -0.60 19.74
CA VAL A 253 11.18 -0.93 19.11
C VAL A 253 11.94 -1.76 20.13
N GLU A 254 11.92 -3.07 19.99
CA GLU A 254 12.96 -3.90 20.60
C GLU A 254 14.28 -3.53 19.93
N ILE A 255 15.00 -2.60 20.56
CA ILE A 255 16.38 -2.31 20.20
C ILE A 255 17.15 -3.55 20.66
N THR A 256 17.49 -4.44 19.73
CA THR A 256 18.54 -5.44 19.99
C THR A 256 19.77 -4.63 20.40
N PRO A 257 20.25 -4.74 21.66
CA PRO A 257 21.38 -3.95 22.10
C PRO A 257 22.55 -4.31 21.19
N THR A 258 23.00 -3.35 20.38
CA THR A 258 24.29 -3.44 19.69
C THR A 258 25.35 -3.28 20.77
N SER A 259 25.59 -4.36 21.52
CA SER A 259 26.80 -4.45 22.33
C SER A 259 27.96 -4.13 21.39
N SER A 260 28.76 -3.13 21.73
CA SER A 260 30.00 -2.77 21.05
C SER A 260 31.02 -3.89 21.23
N ARG A 261 30.72 -5.07 20.68
CA ARG A 261 31.73 -6.06 20.41
C ARG A 261 32.49 -5.53 19.21
N ILE A 262 33.47 -4.68 19.51
CA ILE A 262 34.66 -4.53 18.66
C ILE A 262 35.09 -5.96 18.35
N SER A 263 34.77 -6.42 17.15
CA SER A 263 35.28 -7.68 16.63
C SER A 263 36.78 -7.49 16.54
N ARG A 264 37.50 -7.95 17.57
CA ARG A 264 38.94 -8.12 17.50
C ARG A 264 39.19 -9.14 16.40
N ASN A 265 39.66 -8.61 15.28
CA ASN A 265 40.34 -9.30 14.20
C ASN A 265 39.43 -10.20 13.34
N ALA A 266 38.79 -9.61 12.34
CA ALA A 266 38.50 -10.35 11.12
C ALA A 266 39.84 -10.78 10.51
N VAL A 267 40.17 -12.07 10.65
CA VAL A 267 41.35 -12.69 10.03
C VAL A 267 41.12 -12.66 8.53
N THR A 268 41.76 -11.71 7.84
CA THR A 268 41.78 -11.66 6.38
C THR A 268 42.85 -12.64 5.87
N SER A 269 42.72 -13.12 4.63
CA SER A 269 43.75 -13.96 3.98
C SER A 269 45.15 -13.29 3.96
N MET A 270 45.21 -11.97 4.16
CA MET A 270 46.42 -11.19 4.33
C MET A 270 47.10 -11.40 5.70
N SER A 271 46.35 -11.59 6.80
CA SER A 271 46.93 -11.84 8.13
C SER A 271 47.57 -13.23 8.26
N ILE A 272 47.12 -14.20 7.47
CA ILE A 272 47.73 -15.55 7.41
C ILE A 272 49.07 -15.53 6.66
N ARG A 273 49.22 -14.67 5.64
CA ARG A 273 50.47 -14.57 4.85
C ARG A 273 51.64 -13.96 5.66
N GLY A 274 51.35 -13.08 6.63
CA GLY A 274 52.37 -12.45 7.47
C GLY A 274 53.07 -13.41 8.45
N HIS A 275 52.43 -14.53 8.82
CA HIS A 275 53.01 -15.49 9.77
C HIS A 275 53.90 -16.57 9.14
N ARG A 276 53.99 -16.66 7.81
CA ARG A 276 54.77 -17.72 7.13
C ARG A 276 56.27 -17.45 6.98
N TRP A 277 56.76 -16.28 7.37
CA TRP A 277 58.17 -15.89 7.22
C TRP A 277 58.81 -15.49 8.55
N LYS A 278 58.85 -16.44 9.49
CA LYS A 278 59.91 -16.48 10.51
C LYS A 278 60.35 -17.94 10.66
N ARG A 279 61.28 -18.35 9.81
CA ARG A 279 62.13 -19.53 10.03
C ARG A 279 63.52 -19.01 10.36
N HIS A 280 64.04 -19.39 11.53
CA HIS A 280 65.47 -19.56 11.72
C HIS A 280 65.91 -20.81 10.94
#